data_AF-A0A7I9V5Z8-F1
#
_entry.id   AF-A0A7I9V5Z8-F1
#
_cell.length_a   1.000
_cell.length_b   1.000
_cell.length_c   1.000
_cell.angle_alpha   90.00
_cell.angle_beta   90.00
_cell.angle_gamma   90.00
#
_symmetry.space_group_name_H-M   'P 1'
#
loop_
_entity.id
_entity.type
_entity.pdbx_description
1 polymer ?
#
loop_
_entity_poly.entity_id
_entity_poly.type
_entity_poly.pdbx_seq_one_letter_code
_entity_poly.pdbx_strand_id
1 'polypeptide(L)'
;MSGVSSSPNQTSALFEQVDATVTVEEAPSWHRGVFDFPNPVNDYAARSTAGLVITLAVAAIVVDQPWLYGILALGFVLRVAGGPRYSPFGRLAVHVLAPKVWRREKTVPGPPKRFAQAVGLAFTGTAFVLSLAGFGLAAQIVVGALIAAAFLEFAFGVCLGCIAFGYLQRAGVIPDDVCEACNDVTLFGRG
;
A
#
# COMPACT_ATOMS: atom_id res chain seq x y z
N MET A 1 19.23 -24.52 -68.91
CA MET A 1 20.11 -24.05 -67.81
C MET A 1 20.20 -22.54 -68.01
N SER A 2 19.52 -21.68 -67.26
CA SER A 2 19.43 -21.61 -65.80
C SER A 2 18.19 -20.83 -65.36
N GLY A 3 17.50 -21.31 -64.33
CA GLY A 3 16.92 -20.50 -63.25
C GLY A 3 15.74 -19.57 -63.54
N VAL A 4 14.54 -20.09 -63.29
CA VAL A 4 13.34 -19.33 -62.86
C VAL A 4 13.53 -18.82 -61.43
N SER A 5 13.08 -17.59 -61.11
CA SER A 5 12.43 -17.20 -59.82
C SER A 5 12.34 -15.66 -59.75
N SER A 6 11.25 -15.05 -60.23
CA SER A 6 10.10 -14.58 -59.43
C SER A 6 10.46 -13.64 -58.28
N SER A 7 10.36 -12.32 -58.55
CA SER A 7 9.94 -11.36 -57.54
C SER A 7 8.42 -11.49 -57.39
N PRO A 8 7.92 -11.76 -56.17
CA PRO A 8 7.00 -10.80 -55.60
C PRO A 8 7.12 -10.68 -54.07
N ASN A 9 6.56 -9.58 -53.56
CA ASN A 9 6.15 -9.38 -52.17
C ASN A 9 7.23 -8.89 -51.18
N GLN A 10 7.70 -7.65 -51.39
CA GLN A 10 8.28 -6.83 -50.31
C GLN A 10 7.25 -6.46 -49.20
N THR A 11 5.99 -6.84 -49.37
CA THR A 11 4.86 -6.51 -48.48
C THR A 11 4.83 -7.34 -47.18
N SER A 12 5.62 -8.42 -47.06
CA SER A 12 5.61 -9.28 -45.87
C SER A 12 6.60 -8.87 -44.78
N ALA A 13 7.63 -8.08 -45.09
CA ALA A 13 8.62 -7.64 -44.09
C ALA A 13 8.13 -6.47 -43.22
N LEU A 14 7.05 -5.79 -43.64
CA LEU A 14 6.50 -4.61 -42.97
C LEU A 14 5.63 -4.94 -41.75
N PHE A 15 5.12 -6.18 -41.65
CA PHE A 15 4.24 -6.59 -40.55
C PHE A 15 4.96 -7.33 -39.41
N GLU A 16 6.08 -8.01 -39.68
CA GLU A 16 6.78 -8.80 -38.64
C GLU A 16 7.55 -7.92 -37.63
N GLN A 17 7.87 -6.66 -37.97
CA GLN A 17 8.66 -5.78 -37.11
C GLN A 17 7.84 -4.88 -36.17
N VAL A 18 6.51 -4.90 -36.27
CA VAL A 18 5.61 -4.03 -35.48
C VAL A 18 5.41 -4.56 -34.05
N ASP A 19 5.68 -5.84 -33.78
CA ASP A 19 5.34 -6.48 -32.49
C ASP A 19 6.47 -6.54 -31.44
N ALA A 20 7.71 -6.17 -31.78
CA ALA A 20 8.84 -6.29 -30.84
C ALA A 20 9.15 -5.01 -30.04
N THR A 21 8.47 -3.89 -30.33
CA THR A 21 8.72 -2.60 -29.68
C THR A 21 7.42 -1.95 -29.25
N VAL A 22 6.65 -2.64 -28.41
CA VAL A 22 5.81 -1.91 -27.45
C VAL A 22 6.74 -1.43 -26.34
N THR A 23 7.54 -0.40 -26.63
CA THR A 23 7.97 0.50 -25.57
C THR A 23 6.69 1.14 -25.08
N VAL A 24 6.19 0.67 -23.93
CA VAL A 24 5.21 1.43 -23.16
C VAL A 24 5.89 2.75 -22.87
N GLU A 25 5.60 3.77 -23.67
CA GLU A 25 6.00 5.14 -23.38
C GLU A 25 5.36 5.45 -22.03
N GLU A 26 6.17 5.46 -20.97
CA GLU A 26 5.78 5.97 -19.66
C GLU A 26 5.30 7.40 -19.87
N ALA A 27 3.98 7.57 -19.94
CA ALA A 27 3.34 8.87 -20.09
C ALA A 27 3.96 9.86 -19.08
N PRO A 28 4.29 11.08 -19.52
CA PRO A 28 5.13 11.98 -18.77
C PRO A 28 4.46 12.36 -17.43
N SER A 29 5.15 12.04 -16.34
CA SER A 29 4.67 12.01 -14.95
C SER A 29 4.34 13.37 -14.28
N TRP A 30 3.98 14.40 -15.05
CA TRP A 30 3.83 15.79 -14.56
C TRP A 30 2.60 16.04 -13.68
N HIS A 31 1.70 15.06 -13.55
CA HIS A 31 0.52 15.13 -12.68
C HIS A 31 0.52 14.08 -11.57
N ARG A 32 1.67 13.54 -11.12
CA ARG A 32 1.68 12.85 -9.82
C ARG A 32 1.35 13.92 -8.77
N GLY A 33 0.08 14.00 -8.38
CA GLY A 33 -0.36 14.95 -7.39
C GLY A 33 0.50 14.78 -6.15
N VAL A 34 0.79 15.88 -5.46
CA VAL A 34 1.39 15.85 -4.12
C VAL A 34 0.60 14.92 -3.18
N PHE A 35 -0.66 14.59 -3.50
CA PHE A 35 -1.53 13.69 -2.76
C PHE A 35 -1.76 12.32 -3.42
N ASP A 36 -1.00 11.96 -4.46
CA ASP A 36 -1.12 10.65 -5.09
C ASP A 36 -0.42 9.57 -4.28
N PHE A 37 -1.21 8.58 -3.87
CA PHE A 37 -0.72 7.39 -3.21
C PHE A 37 0.01 6.50 -4.23
N PRO A 38 1.23 6.01 -3.94
CA PRO A 38 1.97 5.19 -4.90
C PRO A 38 1.20 3.92 -5.28
N ASN A 39 1.20 3.59 -6.57
CA ASN A 39 0.64 2.36 -7.09
C ASN A 39 1.54 1.87 -8.24
N PRO A 40 2.14 0.67 -8.16
CA PRO A 40 2.08 -0.33 -7.08
C PRO A 40 2.93 0.05 -5.84
N VAL A 41 2.72 -0.67 -4.73
CA VAL A 41 3.51 -0.53 -3.49
C VAL A 41 4.25 -1.81 -3.13
N ASN A 42 5.41 -1.69 -2.46
CA ASN A 42 6.17 -2.84 -1.97
C ASN A 42 5.58 -3.35 -0.63
N ASP A 43 5.10 -4.60 -0.62
CA ASP A 43 4.55 -5.28 0.54
C ASP A 43 5.54 -5.36 1.69
N TYR A 44 6.82 -5.65 1.39
CA TYR A 44 7.88 -5.73 2.38
C TYR A 44 8.14 -4.39 3.09
N ALA A 45 8.04 -3.27 2.36
CA ALA A 45 8.08 -1.94 2.96
C ALA A 45 6.81 -1.65 3.78
N ALA A 46 5.64 -2.14 3.35
CA ALA A 46 4.42 -2.04 4.14
C ALA A 46 4.54 -2.81 5.47
N ARG A 47 5.08 -4.04 5.45
CA ARG A 47 5.36 -4.83 6.67
C ARG A 47 6.30 -4.07 7.59
N SER A 48 7.42 -3.56 7.10
CA SER A 48 8.35 -2.75 7.91
C SER A 48 7.66 -1.52 8.52
N THR A 49 6.76 -0.87 7.78
CA THR A 49 5.96 0.26 8.28
C THR A 49 5.02 -0.19 9.41
N ALA A 50 4.38 -1.35 9.28
CA ALA A 50 3.52 -1.92 10.32
C ALA A 50 4.31 -2.18 11.61
N GLY A 51 5.54 -2.71 11.52
CA GLY A 51 6.44 -2.86 12.66
C GLY A 51 6.71 -1.54 13.39
N LEU A 52 7.00 -0.46 12.66
CA LEU A 52 7.21 0.87 13.25
C LEU A 52 5.94 1.42 13.92
N VAL A 53 4.77 1.17 13.33
CA VAL A 53 3.48 1.55 13.91
C VAL A 53 3.24 0.81 15.23
N ILE A 54 3.52 -0.51 15.28
CA ILE A 54 3.41 -1.30 16.52
C ILE A 54 4.30 -0.70 17.61
N THR A 55 5.56 -0.41 17.32
CA THR A 55 6.49 0.18 18.29
C THR A 55 5.96 1.50 18.85
N LEU A 56 5.49 2.41 17.98
CA LEU A 56 4.94 3.69 18.41
C LEU A 56 3.63 3.52 19.21
N ALA A 57 2.76 2.59 18.78
CA ALA A 57 1.49 2.31 19.45
C ALA A 57 1.70 1.72 20.85
N VAL A 58 2.65 0.79 21.01
CA VAL A 58 3.04 0.27 22.33
C VAL A 58 3.61 1.38 23.20
N ALA A 59 4.48 2.24 22.65
CA ALA A 59 4.99 3.38 23.39
C ALA A 59 3.87 4.35 23.83
N ALA A 60 2.87 4.58 22.98
CA ALA A 60 1.70 5.39 23.32
C ALA A 60 0.89 4.80 24.48
N ILE A 61 0.68 3.47 24.51
CA ILE A 61 -0.01 2.79 25.62
C ILE A 61 0.81 2.85 26.92
N VAL A 62 2.12 2.60 26.85
CA VAL A 62 2.99 2.55 28.04
C VAL A 62 3.14 3.93 28.69
N VAL A 63 3.30 4.98 27.88
CA VAL A 63 3.47 6.36 28.37
C VAL A 63 2.12 7.00 28.71
N ASP A 64 1.06 6.59 28.02
CA ASP A 64 -0.33 7.01 28.20
C ASP A 64 -0.53 8.54 28.21
N GLN A 65 0.18 9.24 27.31
CA GLN A 65 0.07 10.68 27.15
C GLN A 65 -0.65 11.04 25.83
N PRO A 66 -1.61 11.99 25.84
CA PRO A 66 -2.45 12.30 24.68
C PRO A 66 -1.64 12.73 23.46
N TRP A 67 -0.51 13.41 23.66
CA TRP A 67 0.35 13.85 22.55
C TRP A 67 0.94 12.67 21.75
N LEU A 68 1.19 11.51 22.37
CA LEU A 68 1.68 10.32 21.66
C LEU A 68 0.60 9.70 20.78
N TYR A 69 -0.64 9.61 21.28
CA TYR A 69 -1.78 9.22 20.45
C TYR A 69 -1.99 10.20 19.29
N GLY A 70 -1.76 11.50 19.53
CA GLY A 70 -1.77 12.55 18.51
C GLY A 70 -0.70 12.36 17.43
N ILE A 71 0.54 12.03 17.81
CA ILE A 71 1.61 11.71 16.85
C ILE A 71 1.27 10.46 16.04
N LEU A 72 0.71 9.43 16.70
CA LEU A 72 0.29 8.21 16.03
C LEU A 72 -0.79 8.50 14.97
N ALA A 73 -1.83 9.27 15.33
CA ALA A 73 -2.89 9.69 14.42
C ALA A 73 -2.36 10.55 13.27
N LEU A 74 -1.51 11.55 13.56
CA LEU A 74 -0.86 12.38 12.54
C LEU A 74 -0.04 11.53 11.57
N GLY A 75 0.66 10.51 12.08
CA GLY A 75 1.38 9.55 11.25
C GLY A 75 0.48 8.84 10.24
N PHE A 76 -0.77 8.51 10.59
CA PHE A 76 -1.74 7.93 9.66
C PHE A 76 -2.31 8.98 8.69
N VAL A 77 -2.58 10.21 9.13
CA VAL A 77 -2.99 11.31 8.24
C VAL A 77 -1.99 11.48 7.08
N LEU A 78 -0.69 11.54 7.41
CA LEU A 78 0.37 11.67 6.41
C LEU A 78 0.39 10.50 5.42
N ARG A 79 0.11 9.27 5.88
CA ARG A 79 0.08 8.08 5.02
C ARG A 79 -1.15 8.03 4.13
N VAL A 80 -2.30 8.49 4.61
CA VAL A 80 -3.53 8.60 3.80
C VAL A 80 -3.36 9.68 2.72
N ALA A 81 -2.71 10.80 3.08
CA ALA A 81 -2.54 11.95 2.21
C ALA A 81 -1.61 11.69 1.02
N GLY A 82 -0.49 10.98 1.18
CA GLY A 82 0.40 10.71 0.04
C GLY A 82 1.32 9.49 0.21
N GLY A 83 0.92 8.53 1.03
CA GLY A 83 1.61 7.25 1.19
C GLY A 83 3.00 7.37 1.86
N PRO A 84 3.91 6.43 1.56
CA PRO A 84 5.26 6.39 2.14
C PRO A 84 6.11 7.65 1.92
N ARG A 85 5.75 8.50 0.94
CA ARG A 85 6.50 9.73 0.60
C ARG A 85 6.46 10.77 1.73
N TYR A 86 5.34 10.92 2.42
CA TYR A 86 5.16 11.97 3.43
C TYR A 86 5.43 11.49 4.86
N SER A 87 5.24 10.21 5.14
CA SER A 87 5.49 9.67 6.49
C SER A 87 6.98 9.37 6.70
N PRO A 88 7.62 9.85 7.78
CA PRO A 88 9.03 9.54 8.07
C PRO A 88 9.25 8.03 8.23
N PHE A 89 8.30 7.33 8.84
CA PHE A 89 8.31 5.88 8.94
C PHE A 89 8.14 5.18 7.58
N GLY A 90 7.34 5.76 6.68
CA GLY A 90 7.21 5.29 5.31
C GLY A 90 8.53 5.39 4.53
N ARG A 91 9.24 6.52 4.63
CA ARG A 91 10.55 6.69 3.99
C ARG A 91 11.59 5.75 4.57
N LEU A 92 11.63 5.61 5.90
CA LEU A 92 12.53 4.68 6.57
C LEU A 92 12.26 3.24 6.13
N ALA A 93 10.98 2.86 6.04
CA ALA A 93 10.59 1.53 5.61
C ALA A 93 10.99 1.24 4.15
N VAL A 94 10.71 2.15 3.22
CA VAL A 94 10.99 1.95 1.79
C VAL A 94 12.49 2.03 1.48
N HIS A 95 13.20 3.03 2.02
CA HIS A 95 14.60 3.28 1.62
C HIS A 95 15.64 2.55 2.47
N VAL A 96 15.28 2.10 3.67
CA VAL A 96 16.25 1.49 4.60
C VAL A 96 15.83 0.07 4.97
N LEU A 97 14.63 -0.11 5.52
CA LEU A 97 14.25 -1.42 6.08
C LEU A 97 13.99 -2.46 4.99
N ALA A 98 13.18 -2.16 3.97
CA ALA A 98 12.92 -3.08 2.87
C ALA A 98 14.21 -3.53 2.14
N PRO A 99 15.11 -2.63 1.69
CA PRO A 99 16.31 -3.05 0.98
C PRO A 99 17.34 -3.71 1.89
N LYS A 100 17.52 -3.28 3.16
CA LYS A 100 18.56 -3.82 4.03
C LYS A 100 18.15 -5.09 4.76
N VAL A 101 16.90 -5.17 5.23
CA VAL A 101 16.41 -6.25 6.09
C VAL A 101 15.79 -7.35 5.24
N TRP A 102 14.87 -7.00 4.32
CA TRP A 102 14.17 -8.00 3.50
C TRP A 102 14.89 -8.38 2.21
N ARG A 103 15.62 -7.46 1.56
CA ARG A 103 16.34 -7.70 0.30
C ARG A 103 15.47 -8.35 -0.79
N ARG A 104 14.16 -8.13 -0.72
CA ARG A 104 13.13 -8.64 -1.63
C ARG A 104 12.11 -7.56 -1.88
N GLU A 105 11.48 -7.63 -3.04
CA GLU A 105 10.41 -6.74 -3.43
C GLU A 105 9.21 -7.57 -3.88
N LYS A 106 8.05 -7.30 -3.30
CA LYS A 106 6.77 -7.89 -3.71
C LYS A 106 5.81 -6.73 -3.93
N THR A 107 5.38 -6.51 -5.16
CA THR A 107 4.46 -5.43 -5.49
C THR A 107 3.02 -5.85 -5.25
N VAL A 108 2.25 -4.97 -4.62
CA VAL A 108 0.81 -5.13 -4.40
C VAL A 108 0.08 -3.84 -4.79
N PRO A 109 -1.22 -3.91 -5.13
CA PRO A 109 -1.99 -2.73 -5.52
C PRO A 109 -2.02 -1.65 -4.42
N GLY A 110 -1.86 -0.40 -4.84
CA GLY A 110 -1.88 0.77 -3.95
C GLY A 110 -3.25 1.11 -3.34
N PRO A 111 -4.38 1.06 -4.09
CA PRO A 111 -5.68 1.50 -3.57
C PRO A 111 -6.14 0.79 -2.29
N PRO A 112 -6.06 -0.56 -2.17
CA PRO A 112 -6.44 -1.26 -0.93
C PRO A 112 -5.55 -0.89 0.26
N LYS A 113 -4.27 -0.62 0.02
CA LYS A 113 -3.33 -0.20 1.07
C LYS A 113 -3.66 1.22 1.55
N ARG A 114 -4.04 2.14 0.65
CA ARG A 114 -4.53 3.47 1.04
C ARG A 114 -5.80 3.38 1.89
N PHE A 115 -6.74 2.51 1.52
CA PHE A 115 -7.93 2.23 2.33
C PHE A 115 -7.55 1.71 3.72
N ALA A 116 -6.63 0.75 3.81
CA ALA A 116 -6.13 0.26 5.10
C ALA A 116 -5.52 1.37 5.96
N GLN A 117 -4.81 2.33 5.37
CA GLN A 117 -4.31 3.52 6.08
C GLN A 117 -5.44 4.42 6.59
N ALA A 118 -6.54 4.57 5.83
CA ALA A 118 -7.69 5.35 6.26
C ALA A 118 -8.42 4.68 7.44
N VAL A 119 -8.54 3.36 7.43
CA VAL A 119 -9.07 2.60 8.58
C VAL A 119 -8.15 2.78 9.80
N GLY A 120 -6.82 2.69 9.62
CA GLY A 120 -5.86 2.98 10.69
C GLY A 120 -5.97 4.40 11.24
N LEU A 121 -6.24 5.39 10.38
CA LEU A 121 -6.53 6.77 10.79
C LEU A 121 -7.80 6.85 11.66
N ALA A 122 -8.86 6.13 11.30
CA ALA A 122 -10.09 6.11 12.10
C ALA A 122 -9.85 5.55 13.51
N PHE A 123 -9.10 4.45 13.64
CA PHE A 123 -8.75 3.86 14.94
C PHE A 123 -7.90 4.82 15.77
N THR A 124 -6.83 5.36 15.17
CA THR A 124 -5.89 6.23 15.90
C THR A 124 -6.48 7.60 16.24
N GLY A 125 -7.31 8.17 15.36
CA GLY A 125 -8.08 9.38 15.63
C GLY A 125 -9.10 9.16 16.76
N THR A 126 -9.79 8.02 16.76
CA THR A 126 -10.72 7.66 17.86
C THR A 126 -9.98 7.53 19.17
N ALA A 127 -8.83 6.83 19.19
CA ALA A 127 -8.00 6.70 20.38
C ALA A 127 -7.49 8.06 20.89
N PHE A 128 -7.07 8.95 20.00
CA PHE A 128 -6.63 10.30 20.37
C PHE A 128 -7.76 11.11 21.02
N VAL A 129 -8.96 11.10 20.43
CA VAL A 129 -10.14 11.78 21.00
C VAL A 129 -10.52 11.20 22.36
N LEU A 130 -10.51 9.87 22.51
CA LEU A 130 -10.78 9.20 23.79
C LEU A 130 -9.75 9.57 24.86
N SER A 131 -8.46 9.62 24.48
CA SER A 131 -7.39 10.04 25.38
C SER A 131 -7.56 11.49 25.85
N LEU A 132 -7.90 12.42 24.94
CA LEU A 132 -8.20 13.82 25.28
C LEU A 132 -9.43 13.97 26.18
N ALA A 133 -10.42 13.10 26.01
CA ALA A 133 -11.62 13.07 26.84
C ALA A 133 -11.42 12.38 28.21
N GLY A 134 -10.21 11.89 28.50
CA GLY A 134 -9.87 11.22 29.77
C GLY A 134 -10.23 9.73 29.83
N PHE A 135 -10.71 9.13 28.72
CA PHE A 135 -11.03 7.71 28.63
C PHE A 135 -9.81 6.88 28.22
N GLY A 136 -8.75 6.90 29.04
CA GLY A 136 -7.46 6.25 28.74
C GLY A 136 -7.59 4.76 28.41
N LEU A 137 -8.31 3.99 29.24
CA LEU A 137 -8.52 2.55 29.00
C LEU A 137 -9.21 2.29 27.65
N ALA A 138 -10.22 3.09 27.29
CA ALA A 138 -10.91 2.95 26.00
C ALA A 138 -9.96 3.26 24.83
N ALA A 139 -9.13 4.31 24.95
CA ALA A 139 -8.10 4.63 23.96
C ALA A 139 -7.10 3.46 23.79
N GLN A 140 -6.66 2.86 24.89
CA GLN A 140 -5.74 1.71 24.88
C GLN A 140 -6.36 0.48 24.24
N ILE A 141 -7.64 0.19 24.47
CA ILE A 141 -8.35 -0.92 23.81
C ILE A 141 -8.39 -0.71 22.29
N VAL A 142 -8.73 0.51 21.83
CA VAL A 142 -8.76 0.85 20.40
C VAL A 142 -7.36 0.69 19.78
N VAL A 143 -6.32 1.20 20.44
CA VAL A 143 -4.93 1.03 19.97
C VAL A 143 -4.48 -0.43 20.04
N GLY A 144 -4.94 -1.21 21.02
CA GLY A 144 -4.66 -2.64 21.12
C GLY A 144 -5.20 -3.42 19.92
N ALA A 145 -6.43 -3.10 19.46
CA ALA A 145 -6.99 -3.67 18.25
C ALA A 145 -6.18 -3.29 16.98
N LEU A 146 -5.72 -2.04 16.90
CA LEU A 146 -4.81 -1.59 15.84
C LEU A 146 -3.49 -2.38 15.85
N ILE A 147 -2.89 -2.58 17.03
CA ILE A 147 -1.65 -3.35 17.19
C ILE A 147 -1.84 -4.78 16.70
N ALA A 148 -2.95 -5.43 17.06
CA ALA A 148 -3.24 -6.78 16.58
C ALA A 148 -3.28 -6.82 15.04
N ALA A 149 -4.04 -5.93 14.40
CA ALA A 149 -4.11 -5.85 12.94
C ALA A 149 -2.75 -5.57 12.29
N ALA A 150 -1.98 -4.62 12.84
CA ALA A 150 -0.64 -4.29 12.34
C ALA A 150 0.35 -5.45 12.52
N PHE A 151 0.23 -6.22 13.60
CA PHE A 151 1.05 -7.39 13.86
C PHE A 151 0.81 -8.50 12.84
N LEU A 152 -0.45 -8.74 12.45
CA LEU A 152 -0.77 -9.68 11.38
C LEU A 152 -0.09 -9.31 10.06
N GLU A 153 -0.07 -8.02 9.72
CA GLU A 153 0.60 -7.54 8.52
C GLU A 153 2.13 -7.63 8.64
N PHE A 154 2.69 -7.25 9.79
CA PHE A 154 4.12 -7.30 10.03
C PHE A 154 4.69 -8.73 10.00
N ALA A 155 4.05 -9.66 10.72
CA ALA A 155 4.56 -11.02 10.92
C ALA A 155 4.18 -11.98 9.78
N PHE A 156 2.94 -11.91 9.31
CA PHE A 156 2.40 -12.86 8.34
C PHE A 156 2.15 -12.25 6.95
N GLY A 157 2.29 -10.94 6.79
CA GLY A 157 1.93 -10.25 5.55
C GLY A 157 0.43 -10.14 5.30
N VAL A 158 -0.40 -10.39 6.33
CA VAL A 158 -1.86 -10.39 6.23
C VAL A 158 -2.40 -8.99 6.52
N CYS A 159 -2.81 -8.28 5.48
CA CYS A 159 -3.41 -6.95 5.58
C CYS A 159 -4.94 -7.04 5.68
N LEU A 160 -5.50 -6.92 6.90
CA LEU A 160 -6.95 -7.00 7.13
C LEU A 160 -7.73 -5.93 6.34
N GLY A 161 -7.20 -4.70 6.25
CA GLY A 161 -7.84 -3.63 5.47
C GLY A 161 -7.90 -3.93 3.98
N CYS A 162 -6.86 -4.58 3.43
CA CYS A 162 -6.80 -4.98 2.03
C CYS A 162 -7.83 -6.10 1.74
N ILE A 163 -7.97 -7.06 2.65
CA ILE A 163 -8.97 -8.12 2.57
C ILE A 163 -10.38 -7.52 2.63
N ALA A 164 -10.63 -6.61 3.59
CA ALA A 164 -11.91 -5.92 3.71
C ALA A 164 -12.24 -5.14 2.42
N PHE A 165 -11.28 -4.43 1.83
CA PHE A 165 -11.46 -3.75 0.54
C PHE A 165 -11.91 -4.71 -0.57
N GLY A 166 -11.25 -5.86 -0.72
CA GLY A 166 -11.64 -6.88 -1.69
C GLY A 166 -13.06 -7.41 -1.47
N TYR A 167 -13.47 -7.61 -0.21
CA TYR A 167 -14.86 -7.96 0.11
C TYR A 167 -15.86 -6.85 -0.22
N LEU A 168 -15.53 -5.59 0.06
CA LEU A 168 -16.38 -4.45 -0.29
C LEU A 168 -16.56 -4.32 -1.80
N GLN A 169 -15.51 -4.59 -2.56
CA GLN A 169 -15.56 -4.62 -4.02
C GLN A 169 -16.46 -5.75 -4.53
N ARG A 170 -16.31 -6.97 -3.98
CA ARG A 170 -17.22 -8.11 -4.28
C ARG A 170 -18.68 -7.84 -3.95
N ALA A 171 -18.92 -7.07 -2.89
CA ALA A 171 -20.26 -6.67 -2.49
C ALA A 171 -20.84 -5.52 -3.34
N GLY A 172 -20.06 -4.95 -4.28
CA GLY A 172 -20.47 -3.83 -5.13
C GLY A 172 -20.49 -2.48 -4.42
N VAL A 173 -19.93 -2.38 -3.20
CA VAL A 173 -19.81 -1.11 -2.46
C VAL A 173 -18.71 -0.24 -3.07
N ILE A 174 -17.62 -0.88 -3.52
CA ILE A 174 -16.51 -0.22 -4.19
C ILE A 174 -16.55 -0.64 -5.67
N PRO A 175 -16.60 0.31 -6.63
CA PRO A 175 -16.62 0.00 -8.05
C PRO A 175 -15.36 -0.74 -8.52
N ASP A 176 -15.50 -1.63 -9.50
CA ASP A 176 -14.37 -2.41 -10.03
C ASP A 176 -13.34 -1.54 -10.78
N ASP A 177 -13.75 -0.39 -11.32
CA ASP A 177 -12.85 0.57 -11.98
C ASP A 177 -11.82 1.19 -11.02
N VAL A 178 -12.07 1.16 -9.71
CA VAL A 178 -11.11 1.62 -8.70
C VAL A 178 -9.88 0.72 -8.66
N CYS A 179 -10.06 -0.59 -8.89
CA CYS A 179 -8.97 -1.54 -9.04
C CYS A 179 -9.46 -2.90 -9.55
N GLU A 180 -9.34 -3.16 -10.85
CA GLU A 180 -9.72 -4.44 -11.45
C GLU A 180 -8.96 -5.63 -10.85
N ALA A 181 -7.68 -5.43 -10.50
CA ALA A 181 -6.83 -6.48 -9.92
C ALA A 181 -7.06 -6.76 -8.42
N CYS A 182 -7.87 -5.95 -7.72
CA CYS A 182 -7.98 -5.98 -6.26
C CYS A 182 -9.02 -6.97 -5.73
N ASN A 183 -9.83 -7.56 -6.61
CA ASN A 183 -10.84 -8.55 -6.22
C ASN A 183 -10.22 -9.91 -5.82
N ASP A 184 -8.96 -10.19 -6.20
CA ASP A 184 -8.25 -11.38 -5.75
C ASP A 184 -7.64 -11.19 -4.34
N VAL A 185 -8.41 -11.58 -3.32
CA VAL A 185 -7.97 -11.53 -1.91
C VAL A 185 -6.75 -12.40 -1.61
N THR A 186 -6.40 -13.37 -2.48
CA THR A 186 -5.23 -14.24 -2.27
C THR A 186 -3.90 -13.49 -2.43
N LEU A 187 -3.91 -12.34 -3.12
CA LEU A 187 -2.76 -11.45 -3.27
C LEU A 187 -2.28 -10.88 -1.92
N PHE A 188 -3.20 -10.75 -0.96
CA PHE A 188 -2.96 -10.16 0.37
C PHE A 188 -2.78 -11.20 1.50
N GLY A 189 -2.89 -12.50 1.20
CA GLY A 189 -2.83 -13.59 2.18
C GLY A 189 -1.64 -14.56 2.03
N ARG A 190 -0.82 -14.43 0.98
CA ARG A 190 0.36 -15.29 0.77
C ARG A 190 1.63 -14.60 1.25
N GLY A 191 2.04 -14.97 2.47
CA GLY A 191 3.20 -14.47 3.21
C GLY A 191 4.54 -14.82 2.59
#